data_AF-A0A9R1UIB3-F1
#
_entry.id   AF-A0A9R1UIB3-F1
#
_cell.length_a   1.000
_cell.length_b   1.000
_cell.length_c   1.000
_cell.angle_alpha   90.00
_cell.angle_beta   90.00
_cell.angle_gamma   90.00
#
_symmetry.space_group_name_H-M   'P 1'
#
loop_
_entity.id
_entity.type
_entity.pdbx_description
1 polymer ?
#
loop_
_entity_poly.entity_id
_entity_poly.type
_entity_poly.pdbx_seq_one_letter_code
_entity_poly.pdbx_strand_id
1 'polypeptide(L)'
;MINYIDRGAISTNGVNGSPRSCTESNVCSDGSGIQGDFDLSNFKDGILASAFMVGLLIASPIFASLAKTINPFRLIGVGLSVWTLAVVGCGFSVDFWSITICRMLVGVGEASYIGLAAPLIVESAPVSQRTAWLGIFHMSIPTGVAVGDIT
;
A
#
# COMPACT_ATOMS: atom_id res chain seq x y z
N MET A 1 21.73 -15.64 -6.68
CA MET A 1 20.63 -15.95 -5.75
C MET A 1 20.11 -14.72 -4.98
N ILE A 2 20.44 -13.48 -5.40
CA ILE A 2 19.89 -12.22 -4.85
C ILE A 2 18.92 -11.53 -5.84
N ASN A 3 18.89 -11.96 -7.11
CA ASN A 3 18.03 -11.39 -8.16
C ASN A 3 16.59 -11.94 -8.19
N TYR A 4 16.21 -12.83 -7.27
CA TYR A 4 14.89 -13.50 -7.30
C TYR A 4 13.91 -12.99 -6.24
N ILE A 5 14.36 -12.13 -5.32
CA ILE A 5 13.55 -11.60 -4.21
C ILE A 5 12.87 -10.26 -4.59
N ASP A 6 13.32 -9.61 -5.67
CA ASP A 6 12.89 -8.25 -6.01
C ASP A 6 11.64 -8.20 -6.92
N ARG A 7 11.36 -9.25 -7.69
CA ARG A 7 10.34 -9.21 -8.78
C ARG A 7 8.88 -9.51 -8.40
N GLY A 8 8.56 -9.70 -7.12
CA GLY A 8 7.22 -10.11 -6.71
C GLY A 8 6.58 -9.30 -5.58
N ALA A 9 7.35 -8.49 -4.86
CA ALA A 9 6.86 -7.83 -3.65
C ALA A 9 6.26 -6.44 -3.89
N ILE A 10 6.52 -5.82 -5.05
CA ILE A 10 6.15 -4.42 -5.31
C ILE A 10 5.13 -4.25 -6.46
N SER A 11 5.02 -5.20 -7.40
CA SER A 11 3.89 -5.18 -8.34
C SER A 11 2.62 -5.64 -7.63
N THR A 12 1.58 -4.83 -7.74
CA THR A 12 0.25 -4.99 -7.13
C THR A 12 -0.53 -6.27 -7.59
N ASN A 13 0.18 -7.24 -8.18
CA ASN A 13 -0.29 -8.54 -8.68
C ASN A 13 0.52 -9.74 -8.15
N GLY A 14 1.39 -9.58 -7.14
CA GLY A 14 2.27 -10.63 -6.58
C GLY A 14 1.58 -11.86 -5.96
N VAL A 15 0.27 -12.02 -6.13
CA VAL A 15 -0.52 -13.15 -5.64
C VAL A 15 -0.98 -14.12 -6.73
N ASN A 16 -0.69 -13.89 -8.02
CA ASN A 16 -1.03 -14.88 -9.07
C ASN A 16 0.05 -15.97 -9.18
N GLY A 17 0.18 -16.78 -8.13
CA GLY A 17 0.90 -18.05 -8.18
C GLY A 17 -0.08 -19.21 -8.32
N SER A 18 0.34 -20.32 -8.93
CA SER A 18 -0.45 -21.54 -8.97
C SER A 18 0.11 -22.52 -7.94
N PRO A 19 -0.72 -23.10 -7.05
CA PRO A 19 -0.25 -24.11 -6.11
C PRO A 19 0.27 -25.33 -6.87
N ARG A 20 1.21 -26.05 -6.28
CA ARG A 20 1.66 -27.35 -6.78
C ARG A 20 0.44 -28.25 -6.99
N SER A 21 0.13 -28.56 -8.24
CA SER A 21 -0.95 -29.47 -8.59
C SER A 21 -0.34 -30.66 -9.31
N CYS A 22 -0.38 -31.81 -8.67
CA CYS A 22 -0.02 -33.08 -9.29
C CYS A 22 -1.32 -33.70 -9.80
N THR A 23 -1.46 -33.83 -11.11
CA THR A 23 -2.56 -34.60 -11.71
C THR A 23 -2.31 -36.09 -11.46
N GLU A 24 -3.36 -36.92 -11.42
CA GLU A 24 -3.31 -38.39 -11.20
C GLU A 24 -2.37 -39.15 -12.16
N SER A 25 -1.85 -38.50 -13.20
CA SER A 25 -0.87 -39.03 -14.16
C SER A 25 0.60 -38.80 -13.77
N ASN A 26 0.94 -38.52 -12.51
CA ASN A 26 2.31 -38.34 -12.01
C ASN A 26 3.12 -37.20 -12.67
N VAL A 27 2.43 -36.23 -13.28
CA VAL A 27 3.05 -35.00 -13.77
C VAL A 27 2.79 -33.91 -12.72
N CYS A 28 3.85 -33.48 -12.05
CA CYS A 28 3.79 -32.41 -11.05
C CYS A 28 4.39 -31.14 -11.66
N SER A 29 3.58 -30.08 -11.74
CA SER A 29 4.10 -28.74 -12.02
C SER A 29 4.61 -28.11 -10.74
N ASP A 30 5.87 -27.66 -10.74
CA ASP A 30 6.43 -26.84 -9.67
C ASP A 30 5.64 -25.53 -9.56
N GLY A 31 5.12 -25.26 -8.36
CA GLY A 31 4.37 -24.03 -8.07
C GLY A 31 5.27 -22.81 -8.20
N SER A 32 4.76 -21.73 -8.81
CA SER A 32 5.50 -20.49 -9.04
C SER A 32 4.96 -19.37 -8.13
N GLY A 33 5.86 -18.58 -7.54
CA GLY A 33 5.54 -17.39 -6.73
C GLY A 33 5.41 -17.67 -5.23
N ILE A 34 5.03 -16.65 -4.45
CA ILE A 34 4.89 -16.72 -2.98
C ILE A 34 3.88 -17.80 -2.52
N GLN A 35 2.93 -18.21 -3.38
CA GLN A 35 2.01 -19.32 -3.11
C GLN A 35 2.68 -20.71 -3.10
N GLY A 36 3.78 -20.90 -3.84
CA GLY A 36 4.48 -22.19 -3.94
C GLY A 36 5.44 -22.46 -2.78
N ASP A 37 6.17 -21.44 -2.33
CA ASP A 37 7.21 -21.57 -1.29
C ASP A 37 6.65 -21.59 0.13
N PHE A 38 5.45 -21.06 0.37
CA PHE A 38 4.99 -20.79 1.73
C PHE A 38 3.80 -21.63 2.22
N ASP A 39 3.08 -22.37 1.36
CA ASP A 39 1.83 -23.09 1.75
C ASP A 39 0.89 -22.16 2.57
N LEU A 40 0.96 -20.85 2.33
CA LEU A 40 0.26 -19.82 3.09
C LEU A 40 -1.06 -19.49 2.40
N SER A 41 -2.14 -19.98 3.01
CA SER A 41 -3.54 -19.71 2.69
C SER A 41 -3.77 -18.24 2.29
N ASN A 42 -4.42 -18.03 1.14
CA ASN A 42 -4.99 -16.75 0.66
C ASN A 42 -5.66 -15.90 1.76
N PHE A 43 -6.09 -16.53 2.85
CA PHE A 43 -6.63 -15.92 4.06
C PHE A 43 -5.69 -14.93 4.75
N LYS A 44 -4.39 -15.23 4.87
CA LYS A 44 -3.44 -14.34 5.59
C LYS A 44 -3.12 -13.07 4.80
N ASP A 45 -2.99 -13.18 3.49
CA ASP A 45 -2.84 -12.02 2.61
C ASP A 45 -4.09 -11.13 2.65
N GLY A 46 -5.27 -11.75 2.67
CA GLY A 46 -6.55 -11.06 2.89
C GLY A 46 -6.59 -10.30 4.23
N ILE A 47 -6.02 -10.87 5.30
CA ILE A 47 -5.93 -10.21 6.61
C ILE A 47 -5.01 -8.99 6.54
N LEU A 48 -3.85 -9.07 5.89
CA LEU A 48 -2.95 -7.93 5.77
C LEU A 48 -3.60 -6.76 5.00
N ALA A 49 -4.29 -7.07 3.90
CA ALA A 49 -5.03 -6.06 3.13
C ALA A 49 -6.18 -5.45 3.94
N SER A 50 -6.91 -6.30 4.69
CA SER A 50 -8.00 -5.85 5.57
C SER A 50 -7.50 -4.97 6.71
N ALA A 51 -6.37 -5.32 7.32
CA ALA A 51 -5.74 -4.54 8.39
C ALA A 51 -5.37 -3.13 7.91
N PHE A 52 -4.79 -3.02 6.71
CA PHE A 52 -4.55 -1.74 6.07
C PHE A 52 -5.84 -0.93 5.86
N MET A 53 -6.89 -1.56 5.32
CA MET A 53 -8.19 -0.91 5.09
C MET A 53 -8.84 -0.43 6.40
N VAL A 54 -8.74 -1.21 7.48
CA VAL A 54 -9.24 -0.81 8.81
C VAL A 54 -8.49 0.42 9.33
N GLY A 55 -7.16 0.45 9.19
CA GLY A 55 -6.35 1.62 9.53
C GLY A 55 -6.78 2.87 8.77
N LEU A 56 -6.98 2.74 7.45
CA LEU A 56 -7.50 3.80 6.59
C LEU A 56 -8.87 4.31 7.03
N LEU A 57 -9.83 3.41 7.27
CA LEU A 57 -11.21 3.74 7.60
C LEU A 57 -11.33 4.47 8.93
N ILE A 58 -10.56 4.07 9.94
CA ILE A 58 -10.57 4.71 11.26
C ILE A 58 -9.88 6.07 11.18
N ALA A 59 -8.75 6.15 10.48
CA ALA A 59 -7.97 7.38 10.39
C ALA A 59 -8.63 8.47 9.53
N SER A 60 -9.33 8.09 8.45
CA SER A 60 -9.97 9.02 7.51
C SER A 60 -10.87 10.08 8.17
N PRO A 61 -11.87 9.73 9.01
CA PRO A 61 -12.70 10.74 9.68
C PRO A 61 -11.93 11.56 10.71
N ILE A 62 -10.90 10.98 11.35
CA ILE A 62 -10.06 11.68 12.33
C ILE A 62 -9.28 12.79 11.63
N PHE A 63 -8.55 12.47 10.56
CA PHE A 63 -7.80 13.45 9.79
C PHE A 63 -8.70 14.47 9.10
N ALA A 64 -9.86 14.05 8.58
CA ALA A 64 -10.84 14.96 7.97
C ALA A 64 -11.43 15.96 8.99
N SER A 65 -11.65 15.53 10.24
CA SER A 65 -12.10 16.42 11.31
C SER A 65 -10.99 17.39 11.72
N LEU A 66 -9.76 16.88 11.88
CA LEU A 66 -8.61 17.66 12.34
C LEU A 66 -8.14 18.70 11.30
N ALA A 67 -8.36 18.44 10.01
CA ALA A 67 -8.07 19.38 8.94
C ALA A 67 -8.93 20.64 8.94
N LYS A 68 -10.06 20.64 9.65
CA LYS A 68 -10.89 21.84 9.82
C LYS A 68 -10.29 22.84 10.80
N THR A 69 -9.43 22.39 11.72
CA THR A 69 -8.88 23.20 12.81
C THR A 69 -7.38 23.38 12.73
N ILE A 70 -6.66 22.47 12.05
CA ILE A 70 -5.20 22.48 11.91
C ILE A 70 -4.82 22.62 10.44
N ASN A 71 -3.72 23.33 10.16
CA ASN A 71 -3.16 23.46 8.82
C ASN A 71 -2.95 22.08 8.15
N PRO A 72 -3.60 21.80 7.01
CA PRO A 72 -3.54 20.49 6.37
C PRO A 72 -2.13 20.07 5.93
N PHE A 73 -1.24 21.02 5.63
CA PHE A 73 0.18 20.72 5.34
C PHE A 73 0.91 20.07 6.54
N ARG A 74 0.64 20.53 7.76
CA ARG A 74 1.25 19.97 8.98
C ARG A 74 0.70 18.59 9.29
N LEU A 75 -0.59 18.37 9.02
CA LEU A 75 -1.25 17.07 9.17
C LEU A 75 -0.65 16.01 8.22
N ILE A 76 -0.42 16.36 6.96
CA ILE A 76 0.27 15.48 6.01
C ILE A 76 1.69 15.17 6.50
N GLY A 77 2.42 16.16 7.01
CA GLY A 77 3.75 15.92 7.57
C GLY A 77 3.75 14.93 8.74
N VAL A 78 2.78 15.03 9.65
CA VAL A 78 2.60 14.07 10.75
C VAL A 78 2.26 12.68 10.22
N GLY A 79 1.30 12.57 9.30
CA GLY A 79 0.93 11.28 8.72
C GLY A 79 2.07 10.62 7.95
N LEU A 80 2.87 11.40 7.21
CA LEU A 80 4.06 10.91 6.52
C LEU A 80 5.10 10.38 7.50
N SER A 81 5.31 11.06 8.64
CA SER A 81 6.23 10.57 9.68
C SER A 81 5.77 9.24 10.28
N VAL A 82 4.47 9.07 10.52
CA VAL A 82 3.88 7.79 10.99
C VAL A 82 4.06 6.71 9.93
N TRP A 83 3.81 7.04 8.66
CA TRP A 83 3.98 6.13 7.54
C TRP A 83 5.43 5.64 7.43
N THR A 84 6.42 6.54 7.47
CA THR A 84 7.84 6.16 7.41
C THR A 84 8.24 5.28 8.60
N LEU A 85 7.83 5.62 9.82
CA LEU A 85 8.11 4.80 11.00
C LEU A 85 7.48 3.41 10.87
N ALA A 86 6.27 3.32 10.33
CA ALA A 86 5.59 2.05 10.10
C ALA A 86 6.29 1.20 9.04
N VAL A 87 6.79 1.79 7.94
CA VAL A 87 7.56 1.09 6.91
C VAL A 87 8.90 0.58 7.47
N VAL A 88 9.60 1.41 8.25
CA VAL A 88 10.84 0.98 8.92
C VAL A 88 10.53 -0.15 9.91
N GLY A 89 9.45 -0.03 10.69
CA GLY A 89 8.99 -1.08 11.62
C GLY A 89 8.61 -2.39 10.93
N CYS A 90 7.98 -2.33 9.74
CA CYS A 90 7.75 -3.50 8.88
C CYS A 90 9.06 -4.21 8.55
N GLY A 91 10.12 -3.47 8.22
CA GLY A 91 11.41 -4.03 7.84
C GLY A 91 12.12 -4.80 8.96
N PHE A 92 11.85 -4.47 10.22
CA PHE A 92 12.38 -5.18 11.40
C PHE A 92 11.43 -6.24 11.97
N SER A 93 10.22 -6.39 11.42
CA SER A 93 9.21 -7.28 11.98
C SER A 93 9.49 -8.75 11.63
N VAL A 94 9.57 -9.58 12.67
CA VAL A 94 9.79 -11.04 12.54
C VAL A 94 8.50 -11.87 12.69
N ASP A 95 7.43 -11.28 13.23
CA ASP A 95 6.16 -11.97 13.50
C ASP A 95 5.01 -11.47 12.61
N PHE A 96 4.08 -12.36 12.27
CA PHE A 96 2.86 -12.05 11.50
C PHE A 96 2.01 -10.94 12.11
N TRP A 97 1.86 -10.95 13.44
CA TRP A 97 1.11 -9.92 14.16
C TRP A 97 1.80 -8.56 14.12
N SER A 98 3.13 -8.53 14.19
CA SER A 98 3.93 -7.31 14.09
C SER A 98 3.78 -6.67 12.70
N ILE A 99 3.82 -7.47 11.64
CA ILE A 99 3.57 -7.03 10.26
C ILE A 99 2.14 -6.49 10.11
N THR A 100 1.15 -7.16 10.70
CA THR A 100 -0.27 -6.75 10.65
C THR A 100 -0.47 -5.37 11.30
N ILE A 101 0.13 -5.13 12.46
CA ILE A 101 0.09 -3.83 13.15
C ILE A 101 0.79 -2.77 12.32
N CYS A 102 1.97 -3.06 11.78
CA CYS A 102 2.68 -2.11 10.93
C CYS A 102 1.85 -1.75 9.68
N ARG A 103 1.10 -2.70 9.09
CA ARG A 103 0.17 -2.41 7.98
C ARG A 103 -1.02 -1.56 8.38
N MET A 104 -1.57 -1.73 9.58
CA MET A 104 -2.57 -0.80 10.11
C MET A 104 -2.00 0.62 10.20
N LEU A 105 -0.78 0.78 10.74
CA LEU A 105 -0.13 2.08 10.88
C LEU A 105 0.18 2.74 9.53
N VAL A 106 0.59 1.96 8.53
CA VAL A 106 0.73 2.43 7.15
C VAL A 106 -0.61 2.98 6.63
N GLY A 107 -1.72 2.25 6.84
CA GLY A 107 -3.06 2.73 6.47
C GLY A 107 -3.48 4.01 7.19
N VAL A 108 -3.11 4.17 8.46
CA VAL A 108 -3.33 5.43 9.21
C VAL A 108 -2.56 6.59 8.58
N GLY A 109 -1.29 6.38 8.24
CA GLY A 109 -0.47 7.41 7.57
C GLY A 109 -1.01 7.78 6.19
N GLU A 110 -1.45 6.79 5.41
CA GLU A 110 -1.93 7.00 4.04
C GLU A 110 -3.27 7.76 4.00
N ALA A 111 -4.15 7.55 5.00
CA ALA A 111 -5.41 8.28 5.13
C ALA A 111 -5.19 9.81 5.18
N SER A 112 -4.10 10.25 5.83
CA SER A 112 -3.78 11.67 5.95
C SER A 112 -3.50 12.31 4.60
N TYR A 113 -2.81 11.60 3.69
CA TYR A 113 -2.46 12.12 2.38
C TYR A 113 -3.65 12.05 1.43
N ILE A 114 -4.34 10.91 1.36
CA ILE A 114 -5.50 10.72 0.47
C ILE A 114 -6.59 11.74 0.76
N GLY A 115 -6.87 12.01 2.05
CA GLY A 115 -7.93 12.93 2.44
C GLY A 115 -7.58 14.42 2.29
N LEU A 116 -6.30 14.79 2.42
CA LEU A 116 -5.89 16.19 2.56
C LEU A 116 -5.15 16.76 1.34
N ALA A 117 -4.53 15.92 0.52
CA ALA A 117 -3.74 16.39 -0.62
C ALA A 117 -4.61 17.07 -1.69
N ALA A 118 -5.75 16.48 -2.07
CA ALA A 118 -6.62 17.08 -3.09
C ALA A 118 -7.21 18.44 -2.68
N PRO A 119 -7.78 18.62 -1.47
CA PRO A 119 -8.21 19.94 -0.99
C PRO A 119 -7.10 20.99 -0.98
N LEU A 120 -5.90 20.61 -0.50
CA LEU A 120 -4.73 21.49 -0.48
C LEU A 120 -4.32 21.98 -1.87
N ILE A 121 -4.33 21.08 -2.86
CA ILE A 121 -3.99 21.41 -4.25
C ILE A 121 -5.03 22.37 -4.82
N VAL A 122 -6.32 22.15 -4.53
CA VAL A 122 -7.41 23.01 -5.02
C VAL A 122 -7.37 24.41 -4.40
N GLU A 123 -7.01 24.52 -3.12
CA GLU A 123 -6.84 25.81 -2.45
C GLU A 123 -5.61 26.59 -2.97
N SER A 124 -4.52 25.89 -3.27
CA SER A 124 -3.28 26.52 -3.73
C SER A 124 -3.26 26.80 -5.24
N ALA A 125 -4.01 26.05 -6.05
CA ALA A 125 -4.01 26.19 -7.51
C ALA A 125 -4.92 27.33 -8.03
N PRO A 126 -4.51 28.02 -9.11
CA PRO A 126 -5.35 29.02 -9.77
C PRO A 126 -6.63 28.39 -10.34
N VAL A 127 -7.76 29.09 -10.21
CA VAL A 127 -9.12 28.56 -10.48
C VAL A 127 -9.26 27.92 -11.87
N SER A 128 -8.62 28.49 -12.89
CA SER A 128 -8.66 27.98 -14.26
C SER A 128 -7.85 26.70 -14.49
N GLN A 129 -6.93 26.35 -13.59
CA GLN A 129 -6.01 25.22 -13.76
C GLN A 129 -6.15 24.14 -12.68
N ARG A 130 -7.10 24.27 -11.73
CA ARG A 130 -7.31 23.28 -10.65
C ARG A 130 -7.39 21.84 -11.17
N THR A 131 -8.15 21.63 -12.25
CA THR A 131 -8.29 20.31 -12.88
C THR A 131 -6.96 19.81 -13.47
N ALA A 132 -6.14 20.68 -14.03
CA ALA A 132 -4.82 20.31 -14.56
C ALA A 132 -3.86 19.89 -13.43
N TRP A 133 -3.81 20.65 -12.33
CA TRP A 133 -2.99 20.32 -11.17
C TRP A 133 -3.41 19.01 -10.48
N LEU A 134 -4.72 18.79 -10.33
CA LEU A 134 -5.26 17.51 -9.85
C LEU A 134 -4.95 16.37 -10.83
N GLY A 135 -5.07 16.62 -12.14
CA GLY A 135 -4.73 15.63 -13.17
C GLY A 135 -3.28 15.18 -13.11
N ILE A 136 -2.33 16.11 -12.95
CA ILE A 136 -0.91 15.82 -12.77
C ILE A 136 -0.67 15.00 -11.49
N PHE A 137 -1.32 15.40 -10.39
CA PHE A 137 -1.24 14.69 -9.12
C PHE A 137 -1.73 13.23 -9.24
N HIS A 138 -2.90 13.02 -9.85
CA HIS A 138 -3.45 11.68 -10.04
C HIS A 138 -2.70 10.86 -11.08
N MET A 139 -2.05 11.48 -12.08
CA MET A 139 -1.18 10.78 -13.03
C MET A 139 0.06 10.17 -12.39
N SER A 140 0.51 10.70 -11.26
CA SER A 140 1.69 10.17 -10.56
C SER A 140 1.49 8.71 -10.12
N ILE A 141 0.25 8.31 -9.80
CA ILE A 141 -0.08 6.94 -9.38
C ILE A 141 0.10 5.91 -10.51
N PRO A 142 -0.61 5.99 -11.66
CA PRO A 142 -0.45 5.02 -12.74
C PRO A 142 0.95 5.07 -13.35
N THR A 143 1.60 6.25 -13.42
CA THR A 143 2.99 6.34 -13.90
C THR A 143 3.93 5.59 -12.96
N GLY A 144 3.76 5.70 -11.65
CA GLY A 144 4.56 4.96 -10.67
C GLY A 144 4.39 3.44 -10.80
N VAL A 145 3.15 2.96 -10.94
CA VAL A 145 2.87 1.53 -11.15
C VAL A 145 3.50 1.03 -12.45
N ALA A 146 3.32 1.78 -13.55
CA ALA A 146 3.89 1.41 -14.84
C ALA A 146 5.42 1.33 -14.82
N VAL A 147 6.09 2.26 -14.13
CA VAL A 147 7.55 2.25 -13.96
C VAL A 147 8.01 1.10 -13.03
N GLY A 148 7.21 0.76 -12.02
CA GLY A 148 7.48 -0.37 -11.14
C GLY A 148 7.41 -1.70 -11.89
N ASP A 149 6.37 -1.91 -12.70
CA ASP A 149 6.14 -3.18 -13.41
C ASP A 149 7.20 -3.47 -14.50
N ILE A 150 7.84 -2.44 -15.07
CA ILE A 150 8.87 -2.62 -16.10
C ILE A 150 10.27 -2.98 -15.54
N THR A 151 10.48 -2.82 -14.23
CA THR A 151 11.78 -3.06 -13.57
C THR A 151 11.85 -4.49 -13.02
#